data_AF-A0AAP0WZY1-F1
#
_entry.id   AF-A0AAP0WZY1-F1
#
_cell.length_a   1.000
_cell.length_b   1.000
_cell.length_c   1.000
_cell.angle_alpha   90.00
_cell.angle_beta   90.00
_cell.angle_gamma   90.00
#
_symmetry.space_group_name_H-M   'P 1'
#
loop_
_entity.id
_entity.type
_entity.pdbx_description
1 polymer ?
#
loop_
_entity_poly.entity_id
_entity_poly.type
_entity_poly.pdbx_seq_one_letter_code
_entity_poly.pdbx_strand_id
1 'polypeptide(L)'
;MVSYVSAETSTSGILVEDVLHLTTEDSHQEFVEAYITFGCGQVQTGSFLDVAAPNGLFGLGMEKISVPSILSSEGFMANSFSMCFGRDGIGRISFGDKGSLDQEETPFNVNPSHPTYNVTVSQIRIGTTLLDSDFTALFDSGTSFTYLVDPAYRRVSDSFHSQARDRRRLPDSRIPFEYCYDMSPDANTSMIPSMSLTMKGGNQFAVYDPIIIISTVSELVYCLAVIKSAELNIIGQNFMTGYRVVFDREKLVLGWKKFDCYDVEDRSTFPINPRATTVPPAVAVGVGNYTPKSAKETRNNSESSFAFTILP
;
A
#
# COMPACT_ATOMS: atom_id res chain seq x y z
N MET A 1 -11.82 -13.46 15.27
CA MET A 1 -12.53 -13.31 13.98
C MET A 1 -12.12 -11.97 13.43
N VAL A 2 -11.64 -11.94 12.19
CA VAL A 2 -11.32 -10.71 11.44
C VAL A 2 -12.42 -10.53 10.40
N SER A 3 -13.04 -9.35 10.38
CA SER A 3 -14.12 -9.01 9.46
C SER A 3 -13.71 -7.85 8.58
N TYR A 4 -14.01 -7.97 7.30
CA TYR A 4 -13.78 -6.94 6.30
C TYR A 4 -15.07 -6.18 6.03
N VAL A 5 -14.88 -4.93 5.61
CA VAL A 5 -15.97 -4.02 5.30
C VAL A 5 -16.81 -4.56 4.15
N SER A 6 -16.18 -5.11 3.11
CA SER A 6 -16.87 -5.52 1.89
C SER A 6 -17.33 -6.99 1.90
N ALA A 7 -18.44 -7.24 1.19
CA ALA A 7 -18.90 -8.57 0.77
C ALA A 7 -19.11 -9.61 1.89
N GLU A 8 -19.44 -9.15 3.12
CA GLU A 8 -19.57 -10.02 4.30
C GLU A 8 -18.33 -10.92 4.50
N THR A 9 -17.18 -10.40 4.09
CA THR A 9 -15.92 -11.14 4.06
C THR A 9 -15.34 -11.22 5.46
N SER A 10 -15.05 -12.43 5.92
CA SER A 10 -14.45 -12.63 7.24
C SER A 10 -13.63 -13.91 7.30
N THR A 11 -12.76 -13.99 8.29
CA THR A 11 -11.98 -15.18 8.60
C THR A 11 -11.91 -15.39 10.10
N SER A 12 -11.99 -16.64 10.54
CA SER A 12 -11.76 -17.04 11.93
C SER A 12 -10.87 -18.28 11.97
N GLY A 13 -10.13 -18.44 13.06
CA GLY A 13 -9.16 -19.50 13.21
C GLY A 13 -8.35 -19.34 14.48
N ILE A 14 -7.16 -19.94 14.49
CA ILE A 14 -6.25 -19.97 15.64
C ILE A 14 -5.04 -19.07 15.40
N LEU A 15 -4.47 -18.54 16.46
CA LEU A 15 -3.19 -17.85 16.39
C LEU A 15 -2.05 -18.87 16.43
N VAL A 16 -1.04 -18.64 15.60
CA VAL A 16 0.18 -19.44 15.49
C VAL A 16 1.36 -18.48 15.46
N GLU A 17 2.48 -18.90 16.05
CA GLU A 17 3.76 -18.19 15.97
C GLU A 17 4.68 -18.93 15.00
N ASP A 18 5.33 -18.19 14.11
CA ASP A 18 6.34 -18.72 13.18
C ASP A 18 7.36 -17.64 12.83
N VAL A 19 8.39 -18.00 12.06
CA VAL A 19 9.49 -17.12 11.68
C VAL A 19 9.21 -16.44 10.34
N LEU A 20 9.10 -15.11 10.37
CA LEU A 20 9.15 -14.26 9.20
C LEU A 20 10.60 -13.96 8.83
N HIS A 21 10.98 -14.33 7.61
CA HIS A 21 12.31 -14.08 7.07
C HIS A 21 12.29 -12.77 6.26
N LEU A 22 13.18 -11.85 6.64
CA LEU A 22 13.32 -10.52 6.04
C LEU A 22 14.78 -10.28 5.64
N THR A 23 15.00 -9.23 4.86
CA THR A 23 16.34 -8.75 4.50
C THR A 23 16.43 -7.25 4.77
N THR A 24 17.56 -6.79 5.28
CA THR A 24 17.84 -5.35 5.38
C THR A 24 17.94 -4.71 4.00
N GLU A 25 17.60 -3.42 3.91
CA GLU A 25 17.64 -2.66 2.64
C GLU A 25 18.98 -1.94 2.41
N ASP A 26 19.98 -2.31 3.20
CA ASP A 26 21.26 -1.64 3.28
C ASP A 26 22.22 -2.19 2.21
N SER A 27 23.32 -1.49 1.92
CA SER A 27 24.36 -1.96 1.00
C SER A 27 24.95 -3.32 1.39
N HIS A 28 24.80 -3.70 2.66
CA HIS A 28 25.07 -5.03 3.18
C HIS A 28 23.76 -5.68 3.59
N GLN A 29 23.18 -6.45 2.66
CA GLN A 29 21.97 -7.23 2.93
C GLN A 29 22.25 -8.28 4.01
N GLU A 30 21.58 -8.13 5.14
CA GLU A 30 21.59 -9.08 6.24
C GLU A 30 20.24 -9.77 6.33
N PHE A 31 20.26 -11.08 6.58
CA PHE A 31 19.06 -11.86 6.83
C PHE A 31 18.58 -11.60 8.26
N VAL A 32 17.29 -11.31 8.39
CA VAL A 32 16.63 -11.06 9.67
C VAL A 32 15.53 -12.11 9.85
N GLU A 33 15.61 -12.85 10.95
CA GLU A 33 14.58 -13.78 11.39
C GLU A 33 13.77 -13.13 12.51
N ALA A 34 12.48 -12.89 12.26
CA ALA A 34 11.57 -12.29 13.22
C ALA A 34 10.43 -13.25 13.56
N TYR A 35 10.27 -13.57 14.84
CA TYR A 35 9.12 -14.35 15.30
C TYR A 35 7.88 -13.47 15.26
N ILE A 36 6.85 -13.90 14.53
CA ILE A 36 5.58 -13.20 14.41
C ILE A 36 4.43 -14.11 14.79
N THR A 37 3.44 -13.54 15.46
CA THR A 37 2.15 -14.22 15.66
C THR A 37 1.18 -13.79 14.56
N PHE A 38 0.57 -14.75 13.87
CA PHE A 38 -0.45 -14.50 12.85
C PHE A 38 -1.58 -15.53 12.94
N GLY A 39 -2.67 -15.29 12.19
CA GLY A 39 -3.84 -16.15 12.19
C GLY A 39 -3.76 -17.25 11.14
N CYS A 40 -3.90 -18.51 11.55
CA CYS A 40 -4.20 -19.63 10.66
C CYS A 40 -5.72 -19.71 10.48
N GLY A 41 -6.22 -19.24 9.33
CA GLY A 41 -7.64 -19.19 9.03
C GLY A 41 -8.25 -20.59 8.85
N GLN A 42 -9.35 -20.89 9.54
CA GLN A 42 -10.06 -22.17 9.50
C GLN A 42 -11.47 -22.05 8.88
N VAL A 43 -12.12 -20.91 9.07
CA VAL A 43 -13.46 -20.65 8.54
C VAL A 43 -13.46 -19.29 7.87
N GLN A 44 -13.75 -19.28 6.56
CA GLN A 44 -13.82 -18.08 5.73
C GLN A 44 -15.25 -17.82 5.26
N THR A 45 -15.57 -16.55 4.99
CA THR A 45 -16.83 -16.10 4.39
C THR A 45 -16.56 -15.06 3.31
N GLY A 46 -17.57 -14.78 2.49
CA GLY A 46 -17.52 -13.71 1.48
C GLY A 46 -16.47 -13.98 0.40
N SER A 47 -15.77 -12.92 -0.02
CA SER A 47 -14.84 -12.98 -1.16
C SER A 47 -13.62 -13.87 -0.94
N PHE A 48 -13.28 -14.23 0.31
CA PHE A 48 -12.19 -15.16 0.61
C PHE A 48 -12.46 -16.61 0.19
N LEU A 49 -13.69 -16.94 -0.17
CA LEU A 49 -14.02 -18.28 -0.65
C LEU A 49 -13.56 -18.53 -2.09
N ASP A 50 -13.54 -17.49 -2.93
CA ASP A 50 -13.48 -17.68 -4.38
C ASP A 50 -12.46 -16.79 -5.11
N VAL A 51 -12.18 -15.57 -4.61
CA VAL A 51 -11.51 -14.53 -5.44
C VAL A 51 -10.41 -13.78 -4.68
N ALA A 52 -10.62 -13.46 -3.40
CA ALA A 52 -9.72 -12.63 -2.63
C ALA A 52 -8.75 -13.49 -1.80
N ALA A 53 -7.49 -13.07 -1.74
CA ALA A 53 -6.49 -13.60 -0.81
C ALA A 53 -6.34 -15.13 -0.79
N PRO A 54 -6.06 -15.78 -1.93
CA PRO A 54 -6.06 -17.25 -2.04
C PRO A 54 -5.06 -17.92 -1.08
N ASN A 55 -3.98 -17.22 -0.70
CA ASN A 55 -2.97 -17.71 0.24
C ASN A 55 -3.02 -17.02 1.61
N GLY A 56 -3.99 -16.14 1.84
CA GLY A 56 -4.15 -15.38 3.08
C GLY A 56 -3.79 -13.89 2.98
N LEU A 57 -3.80 -13.25 4.14
CA LEU A 57 -3.69 -11.80 4.30
C LEU A 57 -2.52 -11.42 5.17
N PHE A 58 -1.78 -10.41 4.73
CA PHE A 58 -0.71 -9.82 5.51
C PHE A 58 -1.20 -8.54 6.18
N GLY A 59 -1.47 -8.61 7.49
CA GLY A 59 -2.08 -7.52 8.25
C GLY A 59 -1.07 -6.47 8.69
N LEU A 60 -1.28 -5.24 8.23
CA LEU A 60 -0.45 -4.06 8.54
C LEU A 60 -1.16 -3.04 9.43
N GLY A 61 -2.28 -3.43 10.04
CA GLY A 61 -3.10 -2.57 10.90
C GLY A 61 -2.35 -1.91 12.06
N MET A 62 -3.02 -0.95 12.70
CA MET A 62 -2.41 -0.21 13.81
C MET A 62 -2.41 -0.99 15.14
N GLU A 63 -3.04 -2.17 15.20
CA GLU A 63 -3.14 -2.98 16.42
C GLU A 63 -1.83 -3.68 16.78
N LYS A 64 -1.66 -4.03 18.07
CA LYS A 64 -0.42 -4.63 18.59
C LYS A 64 -0.06 -5.99 17.97
N ILE A 65 -1.04 -6.72 17.45
CA ILE A 65 -0.85 -8.03 16.82
C ILE A 65 -0.45 -7.93 15.34
N SER A 66 -0.47 -6.73 14.74
CA SER A 66 -0.06 -6.57 13.35
C SER A 66 1.45 -6.75 13.20
N VAL A 67 1.87 -7.16 12.00
CA VAL A 67 3.30 -7.42 11.74
C VAL A 67 4.18 -6.20 12.01
N PRO A 68 3.83 -4.97 11.55
CA PRO A 68 4.67 -3.81 11.85
C PRO A 68 4.73 -3.47 13.34
N SER A 69 3.69 -3.79 14.13
CA SER A 69 3.72 -3.60 15.58
C SER A 69 4.70 -4.55 16.25
N ILE A 70 4.62 -5.84 15.91
CA ILE A 70 5.49 -6.88 16.48
C ILE A 70 6.95 -6.59 16.15
N LEU A 71 7.24 -6.34 14.86
CA LEU A 71 8.59 -6.01 14.42
C LEU A 71 9.17 -4.79 15.15
N SER A 72 8.35 -3.76 15.40
CA SER A 72 8.81 -2.58 16.12
C SER A 72 8.98 -2.83 17.62
N SER A 73 8.07 -3.57 18.26
CA SER A 73 8.16 -3.86 19.70
C SER A 73 9.35 -4.75 20.06
N GLU A 74 9.74 -5.65 19.16
CA GLU A 74 10.94 -6.48 19.30
C GLU A 74 12.24 -5.73 18.96
N GLY A 75 12.13 -4.46 18.55
CA GLY A 75 13.29 -3.59 18.31
C GLY A 75 13.97 -3.79 16.96
N PHE A 76 13.36 -4.52 16.02
CA PHE A 76 13.92 -4.68 14.68
C PHE A 76 13.88 -3.38 13.88
N MET A 77 12.87 -2.53 14.13
CA MET A 77 12.62 -1.35 13.30
C MET A 77 11.77 -0.28 14.00
N ALA A 78 11.73 0.92 13.43
CA ALA A 78 10.83 1.98 13.88
C ALA A 78 9.36 1.63 13.60
N ASN A 79 8.39 2.17 14.32
CA ASN A 79 6.98 1.84 14.10
C ASN A 79 6.42 2.56 12.86
N SER A 80 6.87 2.16 11.68
CA SER A 80 6.46 2.68 10.40
C SER A 80 6.71 1.66 9.30
N PHE A 81 6.13 1.89 8.13
CA PHE A 81 6.48 1.15 6.92
C PHE A 81 6.14 1.99 5.70
N SER A 82 6.69 1.62 4.54
CA SER A 82 6.28 2.19 3.26
C SER A 82 5.92 1.12 2.25
N MET A 83 5.09 1.50 1.27
CA MET A 83 4.73 0.67 0.13
C MET A 83 4.96 1.43 -1.16
N CYS A 84 5.43 0.72 -2.18
CA CYS A 84 5.51 1.23 -3.54
C CYS A 84 4.89 0.22 -4.51
N PHE A 85 3.98 0.69 -5.36
CA PHE A 85 3.35 -0.13 -6.39
C PHE A 85 3.83 0.31 -7.77
N GLY A 86 4.51 -0.60 -8.46
CA GLY A 86 4.93 -0.47 -9.85
C GLY A 86 3.76 -0.69 -10.82
N ARG A 87 3.87 -0.11 -12.01
CA ARG A 87 2.82 -0.19 -13.05
C ARG A 87 2.71 -1.56 -13.70
N ASP A 88 3.73 -2.38 -13.54
CA ASP A 88 3.82 -3.78 -14.00
C ASP A 88 3.26 -4.78 -12.98
N GLY A 89 2.72 -4.29 -11.85
CA GLY A 89 2.18 -5.12 -10.79
C GLY A 89 3.22 -5.62 -9.80
N ILE A 90 4.50 -5.28 -9.99
CA ILE A 90 5.55 -5.53 -9.01
C ILE A 90 5.59 -4.36 -8.04
N GLY A 91 5.79 -4.64 -6.76
CA GLY A 91 5.88 -3.63 -5.73
C GLY A 91 6.87 -4.00 -4.64
N ARG A 92 7.00 -3.10 -3.66
CA ARG A 92 7.89 -3.26 -2.52
C ARG A 92 7.18 -2.81 -1.25
N ILE A 93 7.43 -3.50 -0.15
CA ILE A 93 7.12 -3.07 1.20
C ILE A 93 8.41 -2.98 2.01
N SER A 94 8.58 -1.88 2.72
CA SER A 94 9.79 -1.59 3.51
C SER A 94 9.39 -1.28 4.95
N PHE A 95 9.70 -2.17 5.87
CA PHE A 95 9.42 -1.99 7.30
C PHE A 95 10.44 -1.04 7.93
N GLY A 96 9.97 -0.12 8.79
CA GLY A 96 10.80 0.87 9.46
C GLY A 96 11.13 2.09 8.60
N ASP A 97 10.60 2.14 7.38
CA ASP A 97 10.77 3.29 6.51
C ASP A 97 9.90 4.45 6.97
N LYS A 98 10.50 5.64 7.07
CA LYS A 98 9.84 6.91 7.44
C LYS A 98 9.77 7.88 6.26
N GLY A 99 10.26 7.45 5.10
CA GLY A 99 10.36 8.29 3.91
C GLY A 99 11.41 9.39 4.04
N SER A 100 11.30 10.38 3.17
CA SER A 100 12.27 11.48 3.06
C SER A 100 11.73 12.76 3.71
N LEU A 101 12.64 13.65 4.12
CA LEU A 101 12.28 14.91 4.80
C LEU A 101 11.46 15.88 3.94
N ASP A 102 11.51 15.72 2.62
CA ASP A 102 10.82 16.54 1.62
C ASP A 102 9.54 15.87 1.08
N GLN A 103 9.07 14.80 1.72
CA GLN A 103 7.81 14.16 1.32
C GLN A 103 6.60 15.02 1.72
N GLU A 104 5.50 14.82 1.00
CA GLU A 104 4.22 15.39 1.37
C GLU A 104 3.59 14.54 2.48
N GLU A 105 2.82 15.15 3.40
CA GLU A 105 2.22 14.42 4.52
C GLU A 105 0.79 14.89 4.84
N THR A 106 0.00 14.00 5.45
CA THR A 106 -1.30 14.33 6.05
C THR A 106 -1.51 13.52 7.33
N PRO A 107 -2.13 14.10 8.38
CA PRO A 107 -2.39 13.36 9.62
C PRO A 107 -3.48 12.30 9.45
N PHE A 108 -3.31 11.17 10.14
CA PHE A 108 -4.37 10.18 10.28
C PHE A 108 -5.49 10.67 11.21
N ASN A 109 -6.72 10.32 10.86
CA ASN A 109 -7.91 10.43 11.71
C ASN A 109 -8.02 9.19 12.60
N VAL A 110 -7.16 9.09 13.61
CA VAL A 110 -7.10 7.88 14.45
C VAL A 110 -8.26 7.83 15.44
N ASN A 111 -9.05 6.76 15.37
CA ASN A 111 -10.00 6.38 16.42
C ASN A 111 -9.29 5.42 17.40
N PRO A 112 -9.16 5.77 18.69
CA PRO A 112 -8.48 4.91 19.66
C PRO A 112 -9.08 3.52 19.84
N SER A 113 -10.39 3.35 19.58
CA SER A 113 -11.08 2.06 19.73
C SER A 113 -10.87 1.14 18.52
N HIS A 114 -10.76 1.71 17.33
CA HIS A 114 -10.58 0.98 16.07
C HIS A 114 -9.62 1.80 15.18
N PRO A 115 -8.31 1.70 15.42
CA PRO A 115 -7.34 2.53 14.73
C PRO A 115 -7.15 2.05 13.29
N THR A 116 -7.43 2.94 12.35
CA THR A 116 -7.36 2.70 10.89
C THR A 116 -6.54 3.79 10.21
N TYR A 117 -5.99 3.52 9.03
CA TYR A 117 -5.29 4.50 8.19
C TYR A 117 -6.26 5.42 7.43
N ASN A 118 -7.17 6.05 8.17
CA ASN A 118 -8.12 7.02 7.65
C ASN A 118 -7.49 8.40 7.56
N VAL A 119 -7.70 9.13 6.47
CA VAL A 119 -7.25 10.51 6.27
C VAL A 119 -8.42 11.40 5.86
N THR A 120 -8.21 12.72 5.83
CA THR A 120 -9.21 13.67 5.35
C THR A 120 -8.76 14.26 4.02
N VAL A 121 -9.61 14.12 3.00
CA VAL A 121 -9.54 14.90 1.76
C VAL A 121 -10.42 16.12 1.96
N SER A 122 -9.90 17.32 1.67
CA SER A 122 -10.65 18.57 1.79
C SER A 122 -11.13 19.10 0.45
N GLN A 123 -10.36 18.86 -0.63
CA GLN A 123 -10.73 19.28 -1.98
C GLN A 123 -10.30 18.24 -3.00
N ILE A 124 -11.01 18.18 -4.13
CA ILE A 124 -10.64 17.40 -5.29
C ILE A 124 -10.53 18.33 -6.49
N ARG A 125 -9.43 18.27 -7.22
CA ARG A 125 -9.27 18.94 -8.51
C ARG A 125 -9.47 17.92 -9.63
N ILE A 126 -10.37 18.25 -10.57
CA ILE A 126 -10.61 17.48 -11.79
C ILE A 126 -10.40 18.40 -12.98
N GLY A 127 -9.33 18.17 -13.74
CA GLY A 127 -8.88 19.08 -14.80
C GLY A 127 -8.76 20.50 -14.28
N THR A 128 -9.64 21.38 -14.77
CA THR A 128 -9.68 22.80 -14.36
C THR A 128 -10.61 23.10 -13.19
N THR A 129 -11.48 22.15 -12.83
CA THR A 129 -12.49 22.33 -11.78
C THR A 129 -11.90 21.98 -10.41
N LEU A 130 -12.18 22.83 -9.41
CA LEU A 130 -11.89 22.54 -8.00
C LEU A 130 -13.22 22.30 -7.28
N LEU A 131 -13.30 21.19 -6.55
CA LEU A 131 -14.47 20.73 -5.84
C LEU A 131 -14.15 20.69 -4.35
N ASP A 132 -14.88 21.48 -3.56
CA ASP A 132 -14.84 21.34 -2.11
C ASP A 132 -15.49 20.01 -1.73
N SER A 133 -14.75 19.17 -1.02
CA SER A 133 -15.14 17.80 -0.73
C SER A 133 -14.45 17.37 0.54
N ASP A 134 -15.01 17.79 1.68
CA ASP A 134 -14.59 17.33 3.01
C ASP A 134 -15.14 15.93 3.26
N PHE A 135 -14.32 14.91 3.02
CA PHE A 135 -14.64 13.53 3.36
C PHE A 135 -13.43 12.79 3.92
N THR A 136 -13.72 11.77 4.72
CA THR A 136 -12.70 10.84 5.20
C THR A 136 -12.60 9.65 4.26
N ALA A 137 -11.37 9.19 4.00
CA ALA A 137 -11.14 7.99 3.22
C ALA A 137 -10.07 7.11 3.87
N LEU A 138 -10.28 5.80 3.78
CA LEU A 138 -9.32 4.79 4.18
C LEU A 138 -8.30 4.60 3.07
N PHE A 139 -7.01 4.67 3.40
CA PHE A 139 -5.96 4.20 2.48
C PHE A 139 -5.83 2.69 2.65
N ASP A 140 -6.23 1.95 1.61
CA ASP A 140 -6.27 0.49 1.61
C ASP A 140 -5.49 -0.09 0.41
N SER A 141 -4.37 -0.77 0.70
CA SER A 141 -3.55 -1.43 -0.32
C SER A 141 -4.14 -2.75 -0.83
N GLY A 142 -5.08 -3.37 -0.12
CA GLY A 142 -5.69 -4.62 -0.58
C GLY A 142 -6.94 -4.42 -1.42
N THR A 143 -7.35 -3.15 -1.63
CA THR A 143 -8.38 -2.79 -2.60
C THR A 143 -7.73 -2.24 -3.86
N SER A 144 -7.97 -2.89 -5.02
CA SER A 144 -7.32 -2.52 -6.28
C SER A 144 -7.71 -1.12 -6.80
N PHE A 145 -8.97 -0.71 -6.60
CA PHE A 145 -9.51 0.54 -7.12
C PHE A 145 -9.99 1.47 -6.01
N THR A 146 -10.11 2.75 -6.33
CA THR A 146 -10.65 3.76 -5.42
C THR A 146 -12.17 3.71 -5.43
N TYR A 147 -12.76 3.73 -4.24
CA TYR A 147 -14.20 3.71 -4.03
C TYR A 147 -14.64 4.99 -3.34
N LEU A 148 -15.69 5.64 -3.85
CA LEU A 148 -16.22 6.85 -3.23
C LEU A 148 -17.72 6.71 -2.96
N VAL A 149 -18.17 7.30 -1.85
CA VAL A 149 -19.57 7.40 -1.46
C VAL A 149 -20.13 8.73 -1.96
N ASP A 150 -21.44 8.79 -2.18
CA ASP A 150 -22.12 10.05 -2.46
C ASP A 150 -22.04 11.00 -1.23
N PRO A 151 -21.84 12.32 -1.43
CA PRO A 151 -21.87 13.04 -2.71
C PRO A 151 -20.52 13.11 -3.44
N ALA A 152 -19.42 12.63 -2.85
CA ALA A 152 -18.08 12.76 -3.44
C ALA A 152 -17.99 12.03 -4.80
N TYR A 153 -18.51 10.80 -4.89
CA TYR A 153 -18.55 10.03 -6.13
C TYR A 153 -19.21 10.79 -7.28
N ARG A 154 -20.45 11.26 -7.08
CA ARG A 154 -21.19 12.05 -8.08
C ARG A 154 -20.43 13.31 -8.50
N ARG A 155 -19.90 14.08 -7.55
CA ARG A 155 -19.15 15.32 -7.87
C ARG A 155 -17.94 15.04 -8.74
N VAL A 156 -17.15 14.01 -8.40
CA VAL A 156 -15.96 13.60 -9.17
C VAL A 156 -16.35 13.14 -10.57
N SER A 157 -17.32 12.23 -10.65
CA SER A 157 -17.72 11.60 -11.91
C SER A 157 -18.40 12.59 -12.87
N ASP A 158 -19.29 13.45 -12.37
CA ASP A 158 -19.94 14.49 -13.17
C ASP A 158 -18.94 15.56 -13.64
N SER A 159 -18.01 15.98 -12.78
CA SER A 159 -16.97 16.93 -13.16
C SER A 159 -16.01 16.35 -14.21
N PHE A 160 -15.64 15.07 -14.07
CA PHE A 160 -14.83 14.36 -15.06
C PHE A 160 -15.59 14.26 -16.39
N HIS A 161 -16.87 13.88 -16.35
CA HIS A 161 -17.71 13.74 -17.53
C HIS A 161 -17.89 15.05 -18.29
N SER A 162 -18.10 16.17 -17.59
CA SER A 162 -18.26 17.48 -18.21
C SER A 162 -17.03 17.95 -19.00
N GLN A 163 -15.85 17.39 -18.70
CA GLN A 163 -14.58 17.74 -19.32
C GLN A 163 -14.07 16.66 -20.29
N ALA A 164 -14.66 15.46 -20.26
CA ALA A 164 -14.33 14.39 -21.19
C ALA A 164 -14.80 14.76 -22.62
N ARG A 165 -13.92 14.57 -23.61
CA ARG A 165 -14.19 14.95 -25.01
C ARG A 165 -14.75 13.80 -25.84
N ASP A 166 -14.36 12.58 -25.51
CA ASP A 166 -14.77 11.40 -26.24
C ASP A 166 -16.22 11.03 -25.93
N ARG A 167 -16.81 10.22 -26.81
CA ARG A 167 -18.21 9.80 -26.66
C ARG A 167 -18.36 8.89 -25.43
N ARG A 168 -19.23 9.26 -24.50
CA ARG A 168 -19.58 8.39 -23.37
C ARG A 168 -20.27 7.12 -23.88
N ARG A 169 -19.76 5.97 -23.44
CA ARG A 169 -20.32 4.65 -23.73
C ARG A 169 -21.50 4.37 -22.81
N LEU A 170 -22.46 3.59 -23.29
CA LEU A 170 -23.53 3.07 -22.43
C LEU A 170 -22.93 2.14 -21.35
N PRO A 171 -23.49 2.13 -20.12
CA PRO A 171 -23.03 1.23 -19.07
C PRO A 171 -23.05 -0.23 -19.53
N ASP A 172 -21.97 -0.96 -19.23
CA ASP A 172 -21.83 -2.39 -19.48
C ASP A 172 -21.71 -3.10 -18.13
N SER A 173 -22.62 -4.02 -17.83
CA SER A 173 -22.64 -4.73 -16.53
C SER A 173 -21.40 -5.57 -16.25
N ARG A 174 -20.55 -5.81 -17.26
CA ARG A 174 -19.27 -6.52 -17.13
C ARG A 174 -18.13 -5.59 -16.71
N ILE A 175 -18.31 -4.28 -16.82
CA ILE A 175 -17.32 -3.26 -16.48
C ILE A 175 -17.78 -2.57 -15.19
N PRO A 176 -16.99 -2.58 -14.10
CA PRO A 176 -17.42 -2.01 -12.82
C PRO A 176 -17.46 -0.47 -12.79
N PHE A 177 -17.01 0.19 -13.86
CA PHE A 177 -16.93 1.65 -13.97
C PHE A 177 -18.12 2.23 -14.74
N GLU A 178 -18.79 3.22 -14.16
CA GLU A 178 -20.01 3.84 -14.73
C GLU A 178 -19.72 4.88 -15.83
N TYR A 179 -18.53 5.48 -15.81
CA TYR A 179 -18.14 6.56 -16.73
C TYR A 179 -17.01 6.08 -17.64
N CYS A 180 -17.41 5.47 -18.76
CA CYS A 180 -16.52 4.97 -19.82
C CYS A 180 -16.73 5.71 -21.14
N TYR A 181 -15.69 5.77 -21.97
CA TYR A 181 -15.63 6.55 -23.20
C TYR A 181 -14.92 5.79 -24.31
N ASP A 182 -15.42 5.90 -25.53
CA ASP A 182 -14.80 5.31 -26.71
C ASP A 182 -13.56 6.13 -27.08
N MET A 183 -12.36 5.56 -26.90
CA MET A 183 -11.10 6.27 -27.11
C MET A 183 -10.92 6.53 -28.60
N SER A 184 -10.76 7.80 -28.98
CA SER A 184 -10.51 8.18 -30.37
C SER A 184 -9.16 7.62 -30.89
N PRO A 185 -9.04 7.27 -32.18
CA PRO A 185 -7.78 6.74 -32.73
C PRO A 185 -6.60 7.70 -32.60
N ASP A 186 -6.88 9.01 -32.61
CA ASP A 186 -5.91 10.10 -32.40
C ASP A 186 -5.84 10.56 -30.92
N ALA A 187 -6.40 9.78 -29.99
CA ALA A 187 -6.56 10.19 -28.60
C ALA A 187 -5.21 10.47 -27.94
N ASN A 188 -4.97 11.75 -27.72
CA ASN A 188 -3.89 12.21 -26.86
C ASN A 188 -4.35 12.10 -25.40
N THR A 189 -3.71 11.22 -24.63
CA THR A 189 -4.02 11.00 -23.20
C THR A 189 -3.92 12.27 -22.36
N SER A 190 -3.19 13.30 -22.82
CA SER A 190 -3.16 14.62 -22.16
C SER A 190 -4.50 15.39 -22.22
N MET A 191 -5.44 14.98 -23.06
CA MET A 191 -6.79 15.56 -23.10
C MET A 191 -7.73 14.95 -22.06
N ILE A 192 -7.33 13.85 -21.41
CA ILE A 192 -8.11 13.22 -20.36
C ILE A 192 -8.00 14.09 -19.08
N PRO A 193 -9.12 14.41 -18.41
CA PRO A 193 -9.07 15.26 -17.22
C PRO A 193 -8.12 14.69 -16.16
N SER A 194 -7.15 15.50 -15.74
CA SER A 194 -6.27 15.16 -14.62
C SER A 194 -7.03 15.14 -13.30
N MET A 195 -6.48 14.49 -12.27
CA MET A 195 -7.07 14.46 -10.94
C MET A 195 -6.00 14.71 -9.87
N SER A 196 -6.35 15.46 -8.84
CA SER A 196 -5.57 15.52 -7.60
C SER A 196 -6.49 15.70 -6.38
N LEU A 197 -6.02 15.21 -5.24
CA LEU A 197 -6.67 15.32 -3.94
C LEU A 197 -5.88 16.30 -3.09
N THR A 198 -6.53 17.31 -2.53
CA THR A 198 -5.94 18.14 -1.48
C THR A 198 -6.26 17.49 -0.15
N MET A 199 -5.23 17.08 0.57
CA MET A 199 -5.36 16.46 1.87
C MET A 199 -5.41 17.51 2.97
N LYS A 200 -5.92 17.14 4.15
CA LYS A 200 -5.82 17.98 5.34
C LYS A 200 -4.36 18.34 5.61
N GLY A 201 -4.09 19.63 5.77
CA GLY A 201 -2.73 20.20 5.80
C GLY A 201 -2.39 20.98 4.52
N GLY A 202 -3.14 20.80 3.43
CA GLY A 202 -3.01 21.55 2.18
C GLY A 202 -2.13 20.86 1.13
N ASN A 203 -1.42 19.80 1.51
CA ASN A 203 -0.55 19.05 0.60
C ASN A 203 -1.38 18.34 -0.48
N GLN A 204 -0.83 18.30 -1.69
CA GLN A 204 -1.52 17.73 -2.85
C GLN A 204 -1.04 16.31 -3.14
N PHE A 205 -2.00 15.40 -3.23
CA PHE A 205 -1.81 14.04 -3.73
C PHE A 205 -2.26 14.00 -5.18
N ALA A 206 -1.33 13.98 -6.13
CA ALA A 206 -1.68 13.88 -7.54
C ALA A 206 -2.10 12.45 -7.88
N VAL A 207 -3.16 12.27 -8.66
CA VAL A 207 -3.57 10.96 -9.14
C VAL A 207 -2.98 10.79 -10.54
N TYR A 208 -1.92 10.00 -10.65
CA TYR A 208 -1.19 9.87 -11.92
C TYR A 208 -1.97 9.15 -13.01
N ASP A 209 -2.84 8.22 -12.63
CA ASP A 209 -3.68 7.48 -13.56
C ASP A 209 -5.13 7.43 -13.05
N PRO A 210 -5.93 8.47 -13.32
CA PRO A 210 -7.33 8.51 -12.86
C PRO A 210 -8.24 7.63 -13.70
N ILE A 211 -7.71 6.94 -14.72
CA ILE A 211 -8.47 6.11 -15.65
C ILE A 211 -7.95 4.68 -15.66
N ILE A 212 -8.69 3.82 -16.34
CA ILE A 212 -8.22 2.53 -16.81
C ILE A 212 -8.54 2.39 -18.29
N ILE A 213 -7.60 1.84 -19.05
CA ILE A 213 -7.80 1.54 -20.47
C ILE A 213 -8.17 0.06 -20.60
N ILE A 214 -9.26 -0.19 -21.31
CA ILE A 214 -9.80 -1.52 -21.59
C ILE A 214 -9.73 -1.73 -23.10
N SER A 215 -8.96 -2.74 -23.51
CA SER A 215 -8.91 -3.17 -24.91
C SER A 215 -10.02 -4.18 -25.18
N THR A 216 -10.89 -3.87 -26.13
CA THR A 216 -11.85 -4.81 -26.69
C THR A 216 -11.36 -5.27 -28.07
N VAL A 217 -12.02 -6.28 -28.64
CA VAL A 217 -11.62 -6.88 -29.94
C VAL A 217 -11.52 -5.86 -31.07
N SER A 218 -12.27 -4.76 -31.01
CA SER A 218 -12.34 -3.76 -32.08
C SER A 218 -12.05 -2.32 -31.65
N GLU A 219 -12.07 -2.03 -30.35
CA GLU A 219 -12.05 -0.64 -29.83
C GLU A 219 -11.23 -0.54 -28.54
N LEU A 220 -10.57 0.60 -28.34
CA LEU A 220 -10.02 1.01 -27.05
C LEU A 220 -11.06 1.84 -26.31
N VAL A 221 -11.31 1.49 -25.05
CA VAL A 221 -12.22 2.22 -24.16
C VAL A 221 -11.41 2.68 -22.96
N TYR A 222 -11.64 3.89 -22.46
CA TYR A 222 -11.15 4.26 -21.13
C TYR A 222 -12.31 4.56 -20.20
N CYS A 223 -12.12 4.26 -18.92
CA CYS A 223 -13.10 4.54 -17.89
C CYS A 223 -12.45 5.32 -16.74
N LEU A 224 -13.20 6.20 -16.10
CA LEU A 224 -12.81 6.78 -14.82
C LEU A 224 -12.63 5.65 -13.80
N ALA A 225 -11.42 5.50 -13.24
CA ALA A 225 -11.05 4.40 -12.35
C ALA A 225 -11.50 4.65 -10.90
N VAL A 226 -12.76 5.03 -10.73
CA VAL A 226 -13.42 5.26 -9.44
C VAL A 226 -14.75 4.52 -9.44
N ILE A 227 -14.99 3.73 -8.40
CA ILE A 227 -16.19 2.90 -8.25
C ILE A 227 -17.09 3.53 -7.19
N LYS A 228 -18.41 3.48 -7.42
CA LYS A 228 -19.39 3.93 -6.44
C LYS A 228 -19.44 2.96 -5.26
N SER A 229 -19.40 3.50 -4.05
CA SER A 229 -19.55 2.77 -2.80
C SER A 229 -20.80 3.21 -2.05
N ALA A 230 -21.39 2.26 -1.32
CA ALA A 230 -22.52 2.50 -0.44
C ALA A 230 -22.11 2.71 1.03
N GLU A 231 -20.86 2.38 1.39
CA GLU A 231 -20.45 2.21 2.78
C GLU A 231 -19.41 3.24 3.19
N LEU A 232 -18.23 3.22 2.57
CA LEU A 232 -17.15 4.14 2.89
C LEU A 232 -16.27 4.49 1.69
N ASN A 233 -15.54 5.61 1.82
CA ASN A 233 -14.55 6.04 0.84
C ASN A 233 -13.23 5.30 1.07
N ILE A 234 -12.67 4.75 0.01
CA ILE A 234 -11.41 4.02 0.01
C ILE A 234 -10.52 4.62 -1.08
N ILE A 235 -9.33 5.06 -0.73
CA ILE A 235 -8.26 5.29 -1.70
C ILE A 235 -7.53 3.97 -1.87
N GLY A 236 -7.70 3.38 -3.06
CA GLY A 236 -7.15 2.06 -3.40
C GLY A 236 -5.76 2.14 -4.02
N GLN A 237 -5.22 0.96 -4.32
CA GLN A 237 -3.90 0.79 -4.94
C GLN A 237 -3.73 1.60 -6.23
N ASN A 238 -4.77 1.73 -7.06
CA ASN A 238 -4.71 2.48 -8.31
C ASN A 238 -4.27 3.94 -8.13
N PHE A 239 -4.63 4.58 -7.01
CA PHE A 239 -4.20 5.95 -6.72
C PHE A 239 -2.83 5.99 -6.02
N MET A 240 -2.44 4.92 -5.33
CA MET A 240 -1.13 4.82 -4.68
C MET A 240 0.02 4.51 -5.65
N THR A 241 -0.30 4.02 -6.85
CA THR A 241 0.69 3.58 -7.85
C THR A 241 1.59 4.73 -8.32
N GLY A 242 2.90 4.50 -8.35
CA GLY A 242 3.91 5.54 -8.67
C GLY A 242 4.35 6.41 -7.49
N TYR A 243 3.87 6.11 -6.28
CA TYR A 243 4.33 6.71 -5.04
C TYR A 243 5.03 5.67 -4.15
N ARG A 244 6.00 6.15 -3.38
CA ARG A 244 6.33 5.58 -2.07
C ARG A 244 5.35 6.18 -1.07
N VAL A 245 4.42 5.37 -0.59
CA VAL A 245 3.41 5.74 0.41
C VAL A 245 3.89 5.26 1.77
N VAL A 246 4.09 6.18 2.71
CA VAL A 246 4.68 5.95 4.02
C VAL A 246 3.60 6.03 5.09
N PHE A 247 3.53 5.02 5.93
CA PHE A 247 2.65 4.95 7.08
C PHE A 247 3.49 5.14 8.34
N ASP A 248 3.70 6.38 8.76
CA ASP A 248 4.46 6.70 9.99
C ASP A 248 3.50 6.62 11.19
N ARG A 249 3.53 5.49 11.89
CA ARG A 249 2.63 5.19 13.02
C ARG A 249 3.15 5.77 14.34
N GLU A 250 4.36 6.30 14.36
CA GLU A 250 4.89 7.06 15.50
C GLU A 250 4.37 8.49 15.48
N LYS A 251 4.42 9.13 14.30
CA LYS A 251 3.90 10.49 14.09
C LYS A 251 2.41 10.54 13.79
N LEU A 252 1.80 9.40 13.46
CA LEU A 252 0.42 9.26 13.01
C LEU A 252 0.14 10.09 11.74
N VAL A 253 1.02 9.97 10.75
CA VAL A 253 0.88 10.63 9.44
C VAL A 253 1.03 9.64 8.30
N LEU A 254 0.29 9.90 7.22
CA LEU A 254 0.53 9.31 5.91
C LEU A 254 1.46 10.24 5.13
N GLY A 255 2.61 9.73 4.70
CA GLY A 255 3.54 10.43 3.82
C GLY A 255 3.47 9.89 2.39
N TRP A 256 3.80 10.71 1.39
CA TRP A 256 3.97 10.24 0.03
C TRP A 256 4.99 11.06 -0.76
N LYS A 257 5.72 10.37 -1.63
CA LYS A 257 6.62 10.98 -2.62
C LYS A 257 6.63 10.17 -3.89
N LYS A 258 6.71 10.83 -5.04
CA LYS A 258 6.89 10.15 -6.32
C LYS A 258 8.17 9.31 -6.25
N PHE A 259 8.07 8.04 -6.58
CA PHE A 259 9.17 7.10 -6.42
C PHE A 259 9.13 6.05 -7.52
N ASP A 260 10.30 5.64 -8.02
CA ASP A 260 10.43 4.45 -8.85
C ASP A 260 10.65 3.25 -7.92
N CYS A 261 9.73 2.27 -7.94
CA CYS A 261 9.77 1.15 -6.99
C CYS A 261 11.01 0.25 -7.14
N TYR A 262 11.82 0.47 -8.18
CA TYR A 262 13.08 -0.22 -8.42
C TYR A 262 14.32 0.53 -7.90
N ASP A 263 14.16 1.78 -7.49
CA ASP A 263 15.23 2.55 -6.90
C ASP A 263 15.50 2.05 -5.46
N VAL A 264 16.77 1.84 -5.14
CA VAL A 264 17.22 1.66 -3.75
C VAL A 264 17.78 3.00 -3.32
N GLU A 265 17.09 3.71 -2.43
CA GLU A 265 17.68 4.91 -1.83
C GLU A 265 18.86 4.47 -0.94
N ASP A 266 20.08 4.80 -1.37
CA ASP A 266 21.25 4.71 -0.50
C ASP A 266 21.02 5.60 0.73
N ARG A 267 20.65 4.98 1.84
CA ARG A 267 20.61 5.64 3.15
C ARG A 267 22.04 6.03 3.53
N SER A 268 22.47 7.19 3.05
CA SER A 268 23.73 7.81 3.45
C SER A 268 23.67 8.17 4.94
N THR A 269 24.18 7.25 5.76
CA THR A 269 24.78 7.42 7.08
C THR A 269 24.17 8.52 7.96
N PHE A 270 23.21 8.16 8.80
CA PHE A 270 23.03 8.89 10.06
C PHE A 270 24.11 8.41 11.03
N PRO A 271 24.93 9.30 11.62
CA PRO A 271 25.85 8.92 12.67
C PRO A 271 25.02 8.52 13.90
N ILE A 272 24.91 7.22 14.13
CA ILE A 272 24.56 6.68 15.45
C ILE A 272 25.69 7.15 16.36
N ASN A 273 25.44 8.17 17.17
CA ASN A 273 26.38 8.66 18.15
C ASN A 273 26.39 7.64 19.31
N PRO A 274 27.40 6.75 19.44
CA PRO A 274 27.42 5.80 20.52
C PRO A 274 27.84 6.58 21.74
N ARG A 275 26.90 6.84 22.65
CA ARG A 275 27.25 7.37 23.97
C ARG A 275 28.22 6.38 24.62
N ALA A 276 29.46 6.83 24.77
CA ALA A 276 30.53 6.11 25.41
C ALA A 276 30.17 5.79 26.86
N THR A 277 30.02 4.51 27.18
CA THR A 277 30.24 3.99 28.53
C THR A 277 31.57 3.25 28.52
N THR A 278 32.60 3.94 29.01
CA THR A 278 33.94 3.39 29.26
C THR A 278 33.88 2.39 30.40
N VAL A 279 34.05 1.10 30.08
CA VAL A 279 34.47 0.07 31.04
C VAL A 279 35.69 -0.66 30.45
N PRO A 280 36.82 -0.83 31.19
CA PRO A 280 38.08 -1.33 30.63
C PRO A 280 38.05 -2.85 30.35
N PRO A 281 38.93 -3.35 29.45
CA PRO A 281 38.87 -4.72 28.95
C PRO A 281 39.46 -5.74 29.94
N ALA A 282 38.82 -6.90 30.03
CA ALA A 282 39.42 -8.10 30.62
C ALA A 282 40.17 -8.88 29.53
N VAL A 283 41.42 -9.23 29.83
CA VAL A 283 42.33 -10.01 28.98
C VAL A 283 42.14 -11.50 29.26
N ALA A 284 42.04 -12.34 28.23
CA ALA A 284 42.53 -13.73 28.27
C ALA A 284 42.77 -14.34 26.87
N VAL A 285 44.07 -14.51 26.55
CA VAL A 285 44.77 -15.70 26.01
C VAL A 285 44.04 -16.60 24.98
N GLY A 286 44.63 -16.71 23.79
CA GLY A 286 44.15 -17.57 22.70
C GLY A 286 44.65 -19.01 22.68
N VAL A 287 44.27 -19.71 21.61
CA VAL A 287 45.01 -20.69 20.78
C VAL A 287 44.00 -21.64 20.11
N GLY A 288 44.13 -21.87 18.80
CA GLY A 288 43.75 -23.15 18.18
C GLY A 288 42.93 -23.09 16.90
N ASN A 289 43.62 -23.10 15.75
CA ASN A 289 43.08 -23.41 14.41
C ASN A 289 42.39 -24.78 14.37
N TYR A 290 41.23 -24.90 13.70
CA TYR A 290 40.84 -26.10 12.95
C TYR A 290 39.79 -25.78 11.87
N THR A 291 40.14 -26.04 10.61
CA THR A 291 39.22 -26.19 9.46
C THR A 291 38.86 -27.66 9.26
N PRO A 292 37.65 -27.97 8.75
CA PRO A 292 37.59 -28.81 7.56
C PRO A 292 36.57 -28.34 6.49
N LYS A 293 36.85 -28.81 5.26
CA LYS A 293 36.21 -28.50 3.98
C LYS A 293 34.83 -29.16 3.78
N SER A 294 33.94 -28.38 3.16
CA SER A 294 32.94 -28.67 2.11
C SER A 294 32.54 -30.11 1.77
N ALA A 295 31.23 -30.36 1.79
CA ALA A 295 30.55 -31.24 0.84
C ALA A 295 29.31 -30.52 0.29
N LYS A 296 29.28 -30.31 -1.03
CA LYS A 296 28.12 -29.81 -1.79
C LYS A 296 27.11 -30.94 -1.97
N GLU A 297 25.89 -30.74 -1.50
CA GLU A 297 24.72 -31.45 -2.03
C GLU A 297 23.77 -30.44 -2.65
N THR A 298 23.60 -30.57 -3.97
CA THR A 298 22.68 -29.77 -4.78
C THR A 298 21.26 -30.29 -4.55
N ARG A 299 20.46 -29.60 -3.73
CA ARG A 299 19.01 -29.76 -3.72
C ARG A 299 18.38 -28.68 -4.58
N ASN A 300 17.73 -29.11 -5.66
CA ASN A 300 16.83 -28.28 -6.45
C ASN A 300 15.63 -27.91 -5.57
N ASN A 301 15.66 -26.74 -4.95
CA ASN A 301 14.47 -26.11 -4.39
C ASN A 301 13.74 -25.41 -5.53
N SER A 302 12.62 -25.96 -5.96
CA SER A 302 11.60 -25.18 -6.64
C SER A 302 11.03 -24.21 -5.60
N GLU A 303 11.46 -22.95 -5.62
CA GLU A 303 10.81 -21.89 -4.85
C GLU A 303 9.40 -21.68 -5.39
N SER A 304 8.41 -22.23 -4.69
CA SER A 304 7.02 -21.82 -4.87
C SER A 304 6.85 -20.46 -4.20
N SER A 305 6.80 -19.39 -5.00
CA SER A 305 6.47 -18.06 -4.51
C SER A 305 4.96 -18.01 -4.21
N PHE A 306 4.61 -17.72 -2.95
CA PHE A 306 3.22 -17.50 -2.53
C PHE A 306 2.97 -15.99 -2.46
N ALA A 307 2.02 -15.50 -3.25
CA ALA A 307 1.56 -14.11 -3.15
C ALA A 307 0.47 -14.00 -2.08
N PHE A 308 0.65 -13.07 -1.14
CA PHE A 308 -0.35 -12.69 -0.14
C PHE A 308 -0.98 -11.36 -0.52
N THR A 309 -2.26 -11.16 -0.17
CA THR A 309 -2.86 -9.83 -0.25
C THR A 309 -2.42 -9.02 0.97
N ILE A 310 -1.84 -7.84 0.73
CA ILE A 310 -1.30 -6.96 1.77
C ILE A 310 -2.35 -5.91 2.12
N LEU A 311 -2.74 -5.84 3.40
CA LEU A 311 -3.83 -4.99 3.88
C LEU A 311 -3.39 -4.07 5.01
N PRO A 312 -3.60 -2.75 4.91
CA PRO A 312 -3.41 -1.79 6.00
C PRO A 312 -4.56 -1.86 7.01
#